data_AF-A0A940TKK0-F1
#
_entry.id   AF-A0A940TKK0-F1
#
_cell.length_a   1.000
_cell.length_b   1.000
_cell.length_c   1.000
_cell.angle_alpha   90.00
_cell.angle_beta   90.00
_cell.angle_gamma   90.00
#
_symmetry.space_group_name_H-M   'P 1'
#
loop_
_entity.id
_entity.type
_entity.pdbx_description
1 polymer ?
#
loop_
_entity_poly.entity_id
_entity_poly.type
_entity_poly.pdbx_seq_one_letter_code
_entity_poly.pdbx_strand_id
1 'polypeptide(L)'
;MRGNSDHGQKRLEEEVEERIQVITVLSWLMLVYEIYTFDKEKGYVLIGVLPERRKNPTRITKESVIRWGRMLLGGEVDGKEIFFKPIAIENPADGILWRDLSNPSVNIMS
;
A
#
# COMPACT_ATOMS: atom_id res chain seq x y z
N MET A 1 30.24 35.77 -20.11
CA MET A 1 29.93 34.78 -19.06
C MET A 1 28.45 34.41 -19.15
N ARG A 2 28.11 33.32 -19.84
CA ARG A 2 26.76 32.72 -19.86
C ARG A 2 26.95 31.22 -19.90
N GLY A 3 26.71 30.54 -18.79
CA GLY A 3 26.96 29.11 -18.68
C GLY A 3 26.61 28.60 -17.30
N ASN A 4 25.39 28.85 -16.84
CA ASN A 4 24.84 28.27 -15.61
C ASN A 4 23.30 28.08 -15.65
N SER A 5 22.59 28.61 -16.66
CA SER A 5 21.13 28.52 -16.74
C SER A 5 20.61 27.16 -17.26
N ASP A 6 21.39 26.50 -18.11
CA ASP A 6 20.96 25.28 -18.81
C ASP A 6 20.93 24.04 -17.90
N HIS A 7 21.83 23.97 -16.92
CA HIS A 7 21.89 22.86 -15.96
C HIS A 7 20.80 22.96 -14.88
N GLY A 8 20.40 24.19 -14.50
CA GLY A 8 19.30 24.40 -13.57
C GLY A 8 17.94 24.05 -14.18
N GLN A 9 17.75 24.36 -15.45
CA GLN A 9 16.54 24.02 -16.20
C GLN A 9 16.36 22.50 -16.32
N LYS A 10 17.41 21.78 -16.73
CA LYS A 10 17.40 20.31 -16.84
C LYS A 10 17.10 19.62 -15.52
N ARG A 11 17.70 20.08 -14.42
CA ARG A 11 17.46 19.51 -13.09
C ARG A 11 16.01 19.67 -12.64
N LEU A 12 15.38 20.80 -12.95
CA LEU A 12 13.97 21.03 -12.64
C LEU A 12 13.06 20.17 -13.52
N GLU A 13 13.40 20.00 -14.80
CA GLU A 13 12.69 19.10 -15.71
C GLU A 13 12.78 17.64 -15.25
N GLU A 14 13.95 17.19 -14.81
CA GLU A 14 14.16 15.86 -14.21
C GLU A 14 13.34 15.68 -12.93
N GLU A 15 13.34 16.66 -12.01
CA GLU A 15 12.53 16.57 -10.78
C GLU A 15 11.02 16.56 -11.09
N VAL A 16 10.58 17.32 -12.10
CA VAL A 16 9.18 17.33 -12.53
C VAL A 16 8.80 15.99 -13.15
N GLU A 17 9.66 15.42 -14.00
CA GLU A 17 9.44 14.11 -14.61
C GLU A 17 9.42 13.00 -13.54
N GLU A 18 10.35 12.99 -12.59
CA GLU A 18 10.36 12.06 -11.45
C GLU A 18 9.07 12.17 -10.64
N ARG A 19 8.60 13.40 -10.37
CA ARG A 19 7.32 13.62 -9.66
C ARG A 19 6.13 13.13 -10.48
N ILE A 20 6.11 13.35 -11.79
CA ILE A 20 5.04 12.86 -12.68
C ILE A 20 5.03 11.33 -12.68
N GLN A 21 6.19 10.68 -12.79
CA GLN A 21 6.31 9.22 -12.73
C GLN A 21 5.79 8.67 -11.39
N VAL A 22 6.19 9.26 -10.26
CA VAL A 22 5.71 8.88 -8.93
C VAL A 22 4.20 9.09 -8.80
N ILE A 23 3.67 10.26 -9.19
CA ILE A 23 2.23 10.56 -9.13
C ILE A 23 1.43 9.60 -10.00
N THR A 24 1.91 9.31 -11.21
CA THR A 24 1.25 8.41 -12.15
C THR A 24 1.18 7.02 -11.56
N VAL A 25 2.31 6.45 -11.11
CA VAL A 25 2.35 5.12 -10.48
C VAL A 25 1.43 5.06 -9.25
N LEU A 26 1.49 6.05 -8.35
CA LEU A 26 0.63 6.10 -7.16
C LEU A 26 -0.87 6.17 -7.51
N SER A 27 -1.24 6.75 -8.66
CA SER A 27 -2.64 6.82 -9.11
C SER A 27 -3.21 5.48 -9.60
N TRP A 28 -2.36 4.53 -9.99
CA TRP A 28 -2.74 3.17 -10.41
C TRP A 28 -2.70 2.14 -9.28
N LEU A 29 -2.13 2.52 -8.12
CA LEU A 29 -2.06 1.65 -6.95
C LEU A 29 -3.36 1.70 -6.15
N MET A 30 -3.95 0.54 -5.91
CA MET A 30 -5.01 0.33 -4.95
C MET A 30 -4.41 -0.10 -3.61
N LEU A 31 -4.68 0.66 -2.54
CA LEU A 31 -4.28 0.27 -1.19
C LEU A 31 -5.20 -0.84 -0.67
N VAL A 32 -4.60 -1.88 -0.09
CA VAL A 32 -5.29 -3.04 0.46
C VAL A 32 -4.70 -3.39 1.82
N TYR A 33 -5.53 -3.92 2.71
CA TYR A 33 -5.09 -4.42 4.02
C TYR A 33 -5.29 -5.92 4.09
N GLU A 34 -4.20 -6.68 4.15
CA GLU A 34 -4.23 -8.07 4.60
C GLU A 34 -4.39 -8.11 6.11
N ILE A 35 -5.25 -9.00 6.60
CA ILE A 35 -5.59 -9.07 8.02
C ILE A 35 -5.39 -10.50 8.51
N TYR A 36 -4.74 -10.61 9.65
CA TYR A 36 -4.29 -11.86 10.24
C TYR A 36 -4.74 -12.00 11.68
N THR A 37 -4.80 -13.24 12.13
CA THR A 37 -4.78 -13.59 13.56
C THR A 37 -3.63 -14.56 13.83
N PHE A 38 -3.21 -14.65 15.09
CA PHE A 38 -2.19 -15.61 15.50
C PHE A 38 -2.85 -16.88 16.05
N ASP A 39 -2.49 -18.01 15.45
CA ASP A 39 -2.82 -19.35 15.91
C ASP A 39 -1.55 -20.03 16.44
N LYS A 40 -1.64 -20.71 17.59
CA LYS A 40 -0.46 -21.31 18.24
C LYS A 40 0.17 -22.43 17.43
N GLU A 41 -0.60 -23.13 16.61
CA GLU A 41 -0.14 -24.27 15.81
C GLU A 41 0.27 -23.82 14.40
N LYS A 42 -0.45 -22.85 13.83
CA LYS A 42 -0.29 -22.41 12.42
C LYS A 42 0.49 -21.11 12.25
N GLY A 43 0.78 -20.40 13.34
CA GLY A 43 1.37 -19.06 13.29
C GLY A 43 0.37 -18.02 12.77
N TYR A 44 0.82 -17.10 11.93
CA TYR A 44 -0.06 -16.06 11.37
C TYR A 44 -0.98 -16.64 10.30
N VAL A 45 -2.29 -16.57 10.54
CA VAL A 45 -3.33 -17.04 9.65
C VAL A 45 -4.02 -15.83 9.02
N LEU A 46 -4.05 -15.77 7.67
CA LEU A 46 -4.80 -14.75 6.93
C LEU A 46 -6.30 -15.00 7.14
N ILE A 47 -7.01 -13.99 7.63
CA ILE A 47 -8.45 -14.07 7.91
C ILE A 47 -9.28 -13.21 6.95
N GLY A 48 -8.65 -12.24 6.27
CA GLY A 48 -9.33 -11.48 5.23
C GLY A 48 -8.48 -10.41 4.58
N VAL A 49 -9.04 -9.85 3.52
CA VAL A 49 -8.45 -8.78 2.71
C VAL A 49 -9.45 -7.64 2.61
N LEU A 50 -9.04 -6.43 2.99
CA LEU A 50 -9.86 -5.22 2.94
C LEU A 50 -9.29 -4.24 1.90
N PRO A 51 -9.88 -4.15 0.70
CA PRO A 51 -9.50 -3.14 -0.29
C PRO A 51 -9.97 -1.75 0.14
N GLU A 52 -9.09 -0.75 0.11
CA GLU A 52 -9.47 0.65 0.29
C GLU A 52 -9.96 1.22 -1.04
N ARG A 53 -11.25 1.54 -1.09
CA ARG A 53 -11.95 2.01 -2.30
C ARG A 53 -12.26 3.50 -2.25
N ARG A 54 -11.96 4.18 -1.13
CA ARG A 54 -12.22 5.61 -0.96
C ARG A 54 -11.14 6.41 -1.67
N LYS A 55 -11.55 7.54 -2.25
CA LYS A 55 -10.65 8.52 -2.86
C LYS A 55 -9.62 9.09 -1.87
N ASN A 56 -9.95 9.17 -0.59
CA ASN A 56 -9.03 9.59 0.45
C ASN A 56 -8.69 8.41 1.38
N PRO A 57 -7.58 7.69 1.13
CA PRO A 57 -7.18 6.53 1.91
C PRO A 57 -6.73 6.89 3.34
N THR A 58 -6.33 8.14 3.60
CA THR A 58 -5.90 8.57 4.95
C THR A 58 -7.00 8.52 6.00
N ARG A 59 -8.27 8.38 5.58
CA ARG A 59 -9.43 8.28 6.46
C ARG A 59 -9.51 6.93 7.18
N ILE A 60 -8.95 5.85 6.63
CA ILE A 60 -8.99 4.56 7.32
C ILE A 60 -7.99 4.54 8.46
N THR A 61 -8.48 4.29 9.66
CA THR A 61 -7.64 4.21 10.85
C THR A 61 -7.28 2.76 11.16
N LYS A 62 -6.19 2.59 11.92
CA LYS A 62 -5.78 1.28 12.46
C LYS A 62 -6.95 0.59 13.18
N GLU A 63 -7.70 1.33 13.98
CA GLU A 63 -8.84 0.83 14.77
C GLU A 63 -9.97 0.35 13.84
N SER A 64 -10.18 1.01 12.71
CA SER A 64 -11.18 0.61 11.71
C SER A 64 -10.82 -0.74 11.08
N VAL A 65 -9.55 -0.94 10.73
CA VAL A 65 -9.05 -2.20 10.16
C VAL A 65 -9.15 -3.34 11.19
N ILE A 66 -8.74 -3.09 12.44
CA ILE A 66 -8.85 -4.06 13.54
C ILE A 66 -10.31 -4.43 13.81
N ARG A 67 -11.22 -3.45 13.87
CA ARG A 67 -12.65 -3.70 14.08
C ARG A 67 -13.23 -4.56 12.97
N TRP A 68 -12.85 -4.30 11.72
CA TRP A 68 -13.27 -5.13 10.60
C TRP A 68 -12.72 -6.57 10.69
N GLY A 69 -11.45 -6.72 11.06
CA GLY A 69 -10.85 -8.04 11.32
C GLY A 69 -11.57 -8.83 12.42
N ARG A 70 -11.99 -8.15 13.49
CA ARG A 70 -12.83 -8.76 14.53
C ARG A 70 -14.18 -9.22 13.98
N MET A 71 -14.83 -8.41 13.14
CA MET A 71 -16.11 -8.80 12.53
C MET A 71 -16.00 -10.08 11.68
N LEU A 72 -14.86 -10.31 11.02
CA LEU A 72 -14.63 -11.54 10.23
C LEU A 72 -14.55 -12.81 11.09
N LEU A 73 -14.03 -12.70 12.31
CA LEU A 73 -13.90 -13.83 13.24
C LEU A 73 -15.21 -14.17 13.96
N GLY A 74 -16.22 -13.32 13.87
CA GLY A 74 -17.53 -13.55 14.49
C GLY A 74 -17.47 -13.63 16.02
N GLY A 75 -18.24 -14.54 16.61
CA GLY A 75 -18.38 -14.69 18.07
C GLY A 75 -17.13 -15.23 18.80
N GLU A 76 -16.10 -15.68 18.08
CA GLU A 76 -14.85 -16.19 18.66
C GLU A 76 -13.74 -15.13 18.80
N VAL A 77 -14.12 -13.85 18.85
CA VAL A 77 -13.20 -12.71 18.90
C VAL A 77 -12.47 -12.56 20.22
N ASP A 78 -13.07 -13.01 21.33
CA ASP A 78 -12.56 -12.74 22.66
C ASP A 78 -11.19 -13.41 22.87
N GLY A 79 -10.17 -12.58 23.06
CA GLY A 79 -8.78 -13.00 23.27
C GLY A 79 -7.94 -13.19 22.00
N LYS A 80 -8.50 -13.06 20.79
CA LYS A 80 -7.72 -13.12 19.55
C LYS A 80 -7.10 -11.77 19.22
N GLU A 81 -5.77 -11.74 19.09
CA GLU A 81 -5.06 -10.59 18.55
C GLU A 81 -5.25 -10.50 17.03
N ILE A 82 -5.37 -9.27 16.54
CA ILE A 82 -5.56 -8.95 15.12
C ILE A 82 -4.37 -8.14 14.65
N PHE A 83 -3.76 -8.62 13.58
CA PHE A 83 -2.65 -7.97 12.89
C PHE A 83 -3.11 -7.60 11.49
N PHE A 84 -2.49 -6.57 10.91
CA PHE A 84 -2.75 -6.22 9.52
C PHE A 84 -1.50 -5.64 8.87
N LYS A 85 -1.44 -5.80 7.55
CA LYS A 85 -0.36 -5.32 6.71
C LYS A 85 -0.95 -4.52 5.54
N PRO A 86 -0.62 -3.23 5.39
CA PRO A 86 -0.97 -2.48 4.19
C PRO A 86 -0.11 -2.94 3.01
N ILE A 87 -0.73 -3.16 1.87
CA ILE A 87 -0.08 -3.52 0.61
C ILE A 87 -0.68 -2.66 -0.50
N ALA A 88 0.13 -2.33 -1.50
CA ALA A 88 -0.34 -1.66 -2.69
C ALA A 88 -0.47 -2.69 -3.80
N ILE A 89 -1.62 -2.71 -4.44
CA ILE A 89 -1.89 -3.53 -5.59
C ILE A 89 -1.85 -2.62 -6.81
N GLU A 90 -0.98 -2.89 -7.76
CA GLU A 90 -1.11 -2.31 -9.09
C GLU A 90 -2.36 -2.90 -9.75
N ASN A 91 -3.29 -2.05 -10.16
CA ASN A 91 -4.40 -2.46 -11.00
C ASN A 91 -4.07 -2.12 -12.46
N PRO A 92 -3.39 -2.98 -13.21
CA PRO A 92 -3.38 -2.88 -14.64
C PRO A 92 -4.63 -3.58 -15.14
N ALA A 93 -5.13 -3.15 -16.30
CA ALA A 93 -6.14 -3.88 -17.04
C ALA A 93 -5.73 -5.36 -17.37
N ASP A 94 -4.51 -5.80 -17.00
CA ASP A 94 -3.86 -7.01 -17.49
C ASP A 94 -3.30 -7.97 -16.40
N GLY A 95 -3.52 -7.74 -15.10
CA GLY A 95 -3.10 -8.67 -14.04
C GLY A 95 -2.63 -8.04 -12.71
N ILE A 96 -3.07 -8.59 -11.58
CA ILE A 96 -2.76 -8.07 -10.23
C ILE A 96 -1.28 -8.28 -9.87
N LEU A 97 -0.51 -7.21 -9.68
CA LEU A 97 0.84 -7.23 -9.09
C LEU A 97 0.80 -6.73 -7.64
N TRP A 98 1.37 -7.51 -6.72
CA TRP A 98 1.41 -7.21 -5.29
C TRP A 98 2.72 -6.47 -4.93
N ARG A 99 2.62 -5.25 -4.38
CA ARG A 99 3.75 -4.55 -3.75
C ARG A 99 3.59 -4.51 -2.23
N ASP A 100 4.62 -4.97 -1.55
CA ASP A 100 4.75 -4.82 -0.10
C ASP A 100 5.15 -3.38 0.25
N LEU A 101 4.25 -2.64 0.91
CA LEU A 101 4.53 -1.27 1.34
C LEU A 101 5.39 -1.18 2.60
N SER A 102 5.66 -2.29 3.28
CA SER A 102 6.53 -2.33 4.46
C SER A 102 8.02 -2.40 4.11
N ASN A 103 8.37 -2.61 2.83
CA ASN A 103 9.76 -2.66 2.36
C ASN A 103 9.97 -1.77 1.12
N PRO A 104 10.49 -0.54 1.28
CA PRO A 104 10.64 0.41 0.17
C PRO A 104 11.73 0.06 -0.86
N SER A 105 12.48 -1.03 -0.67
CA SER A 105 13.66 -1.37 -1.48
C SER A 105 13.36 -2.17 -2.77
N VAL A 106 12.10 -2.48 -3.07
CA VAL A 106 11.76 -3.24 -4.29
C VAL A 106 11.66 -2.29 -5.48
N ASN A 107 12.80 -2.12 -6.16
CA ASN A 107 12.89 -1.41 -7.43
C ASN A 107 12.59 -2.41 -8.56
N ILE A 108 11.38 -2.37 -9.13
CA ILE A 108 11.06 -3.12 -10.35
C ILE A 108 11.40 -2.19 -11.52
N MET A 109 12.64 -2.26 -12.01
CA MET A 109 12.95 -1.81 -13.36
C MET A 109 12.44 -2.89 -14.32
N SER A 110 11.58 -2.49 -15.27
CA SER A 110 11.30 -3.31 -16.47
C SER A 110 12.43 -3.19 -17.47
#